data_AF-A0A497LCL5-F1
#
_entry.id   AF-A0A497LCL5-F1
#
_cell.length_a   1.000
_cell.length_b   1.000
_cell.length_c   1.000
_cell.angle_alpha   90.00
_cell.angle_beta   90.00
_cell.angle_gamma   90.00
#
_symmetry.space_group_name_H-M   'P 1'
#
loop_
_entity.id
_entity.type
_entity.pdbx_description
1 polymer ?
#
loop_
_entity_poly.entity_id
_entity_poly.type
_entity_poly.pdbx_seq_one_letter_code
_entity_poly.pdbx_strand_id
1 'polypeptide(L)'
;MFKRRVEAHLLKKPKRSVEIVESFCGWDYLIELIKKCKREVDRALISALFETGGRVSEVLMLGKDNFVVQKPFLVVKAMPVLKRYSKIGEYVDENGKVRWKTRKKIGYRTFPIHMNEPLCPSLLEYIDKIKEGKLFHIGRTQVYRIVRSLDTNIFPHWFRAQRASQLALEYGFDVHDLIDFFNWKSLQTAIHYSRMGWKGLANKMRR
;
A
#
# COMPACT_ATOMS: atom_id res chain seq x y z
N MET A 1 -25.98 50.24 2.15
CA MET A 1 -26.41 48.82 2.08
C MET A 1 -25.27 48.01 1.42
N PHE A 2 -24.30 47.55 2.22
CA PHE A 2 -23.10 46.85 1.73
C PHE A 2 -23.37 45.34 1.67
N LYS A 3 -23.52 44.77 0.46
CA LYS A 3 -23.52 43.32 0.26
C LYS A 3 -22.08 42.82 0.31
N ARG A 4 -21.68 42.20 1.43
CA ARG A 4 -20.42 41.43 1.54
C ARG A 4 -20.45 40.29 0.55
N ARG A 5 -19.60 40.35 -0.47
CA ARG A 5 -19.20 39.20 -1.28
C ARG A 5 -18.29 38.36 -0.39
N VAL A 6 -18.83 37.30 0.20
CA VAL A 6 -18.01 36.30 0.88
C VAL A 6 -17.28 35.55 -0.22
N GLU A 7 -15.99 35.83 -0.38
CA GLU A 7 -15.10 35.03 -1.18
C GLU A 7 -15.08 33.62 -0.59
N ALA A 8 -15.79 32.70 -1.24
CA ALA A 8 -15.64 31.28 -1.03
C ALA A 8 -14.22 30.91 -1.48
N HIS A 9 -13.26 31.12 -0.59
CA HIS A 9 -11.92 30.58 -0.71
C HIS A 9 -12.09 29.09 -0.96
N LEU A 10 -11.80 28.68 -2.19
CA LEU A 10 -11.85 27.29 -2.64
C LEU A 10 -10.89 26.49 -1.75
N LEU A 11 -11.40 25.98 -0.64
CA LEU A 11 -10.79 24.92 0.13
C LEU A 11 -10.63 23.76 -0.84
N LYS A 12 -9.46 23.68 -1.48
CA LYS A 12 -9.01 22.48 -2.19
C LYS A 12 -9.23 21.34 -1.22
N LYS A 13 -10.27 20.52 -1.45
CA LYS A 13 -10.45 19.27 -0.70
C LYS A 13 -9.09 18.58 -0.71
N PRO A 14 -8.49 18.29 0.46
CA PRO A 14 -7.19 17.66 0.49
C PRO A 14 -7.28 16.41 -0.38
N LYS A 15 -6.30 16.25 -1.29
CA LYS A 15 -6.23 15.03 -2.08
C LYS A 15 -6.12 13.90 -1.04
N ARG A 16 -7.17 13.10 -0.89
CA ARG A 16 -7.26 11.95 0.05
C ARG A 16 -6.11 10.93 -0.09
N SER A 17 -5.24 11.11 -1.07
CA SER A 17 -4.02 10.34 -1.22
C SER A 17 -3.02 10.71 -0.13
N VAL A 18 -2.75 9.75 0.76
CA VAL A 18 -1.58 9.60 1.64
C VAL A 18 -1.78 10.00 3.11
N GLU A 19 -2.53 11.05 3.45
CA GLU A 19 -2.38 11.73 4.76
C GLU A 19 -3.36 11.31 5.90
N ILE A 20 -4.06 10.18 5.83
CA ILE A 20 -5.15 9.89 6.80
C ILE A 20 -4.79 8.80 7.84
N VAL A 21 -3.69 8.08 7.66
CA VAL A 21 -3.36 6.94 8.53
C VAL A 21 -2.27 7.33 9.53
N GLU A 22 -2.69 7.69 10.74
CA GLU A 22 -1.79 8.03 11.86
C GLU A 22 -1.27 6.80 12.59
N SER A 23 -2.04 5.70 12.60
CA SER A 23 -1.66 4.45 13.25
C SER A 23 -2.36 3.25 12.61
N PHE A 24 -1.86 2.05 12.92
CA PHE A 24 -2.44 0.79 12.46
C PHE A 24 -3.86 0.62 13.03
N CYS A 25 -4.82 0.29 12.17
CA CYS A 25 -6.23 0.11 12.54
C CYS A 25 -6.51 -1.13 13.40
N GLY A 26 -5.51 -2.00 13.59
CA GLY A 26 -5.66 -3.27 14.28
C GLY A 26 -6.18 -4.38 13.37
N TRP A 27 -5.91 -5.61 13.76
CA TRP A 27 -6.28 -6.81 13.01
C TRP A 27 -7.79 -7.02 12.97
N ASP A 28 -8.51 -6.74 14.06
CA ASP A 28 -9.96 -6.95 14.16
C ASP A 28 -10.71 -6.25 13.03
N TYR A 29 -10.37 -4.98 12.75
CA TYR A 29 -11.00 -4.23 11.68
C TYR A 29 -10.72 -4.85 10.30
N LEU A 30 -9.47 -5.29 10.04
CA LEU A 30 -9.11 -5.92 8.77
C LEU A 30 -9.80 -7.28 8.57
N ILE A 31 -9.91 -8.06 9.65
CA ILE A 31 -10.62 -9.34 9.66
C ILE A 31 -12.11 -9.11 9.36
N GLU A 32 -12.73 -8.10 9.94
CA GLU A 32 -14.13 -7.74 9.64
C GLU A 32 -14.32 -7.33 8.17
N LEU A 33 -13.36 -6.64 7.54
CA LEU A 33 -13.42 -6.34 6.10
C LEU A 33 -13.43 -7.61 5.25
N ILE A 34 -12.62 -8.62 5.61
CA ILE A 34 -12.56 -9.90 4.90
C ILE A 34 -13.83 -10.71 5.12
N LYS A 35 -14.38 -10.74 6.34
CA LYS A 35 -15.66 -11.42 6.62
C LYS A 35 -16.82 -10.84 5.80
N LYS A 36 -16.83 -9.53 5.53
CA LYS A 36 -17.82 -8.86 4.66
C LYS A 36 -17.68 -9.25 3.19
N CYS A 37 -16.53 -9.77 2.76
CA CYS A 37 -16.31 -10.18 1.37
C CYS A 37 -17.02 -11.51 1.08
N LYS A 38 -18.02 -11.48 0.20
CA LYS A 38 -18.78 -12.68 -0.20
C LYS A 38 -17.93 -13.66 -0.99
N ARG A 39 -17.12 -13.15 -1.93
CA ARG A 39 -16.33 -13.97 -2.86
C ARG A 39 -14.94 -14.21 -2.30
N GLU A 40 -14.42 -15.42 -2.51
CA GLU A 40 -13.06 -15.79 -2.10
C GLU A 40 -12.00 -14.88 -2.73
N VAL A 41 -12.13 -14.60 -4.03
CA VAL A 41 -11.21 -13.68 -4.74
C VAL A 41 -11.18 -12.28 -4.13
N ASP A 42 -12.29 -11.81 -3.56
CA ASP A 42 -12.34 -10.50 -2.92
C ASP A 42 -11.61 -10.55 -1.57
N ARG A 43 -11.76 -11.63 -0.78
CA ARG A 43 -10.98 -11.88 0.45
C ARG A 43 -9.48 -11.91 0.17
N ALA A 44 -9.07 -12.67 -0.84
CA ALA A 44 -7.68 -12.77 -1.27
C ALA A 44 -7.14 -11.43 -1.78
N LEU A 45 -7.95 -10.65 -2.50
CA LEU A 45 -7.58 -9.31 -2.97
C LEU A 45 -7.32 -8.34 -1.81
N ILE A 46 -8.22 -8.28 -0.82
CA ILE A 46 -8.04 -7.42 0.35
C ILE A 46 -6.79 -7.84 1.12
N SER A 47 -6.60 -9.15 1.31
CA SER A 47 -5.39 -9.71 1.94
C SER A 47 -4.13 -9.31 1.17
N ALA A 48 -4.10 -9.47 -0.15
CA ALA A 48 -2.96 -9.09 -0.99
C ALA A 48 -2.67 -7.57 -0.95
N LEU A 49 -3.71 -6.72 -0.95
CA LEU A 49 -3.54 -5.27 -0.87
C LEU A 49 -2.86 -4.85 0.44
N PHE A 50 -3.24 -5.48 1.55
CA PHE A 50 -2.63 -5.23 2.86
C PHE A 50 -1.24 -5.86 2.95
N GLU A 51 -1.13 -7.18 2.81
CA GLU A 51 0.09 -7.94 3.10
C GLU A 51 1.29 -7.49 2.26
N THR A 52 1.05 -7.21 0.97
CA THR A 52 2.10 -6.69 0.09
C THR A 52 2.38 -5.21 0.32
N GLY A 53 1.41 -4.48 0.86
CA GLY A 53 1.37 -3.03 0.88
C GLY A 53 1.62 -2.40 -0.50
N GLY A 54 1.28 -3.09 -1.58
CA GLY A 54 1.48 -2.62 -2.96
C GLY A 54 0.46 -1.55 -3.37
N ARG A 55 0.78 -0.79 -4.42
CA ARG A 55 -0.27 -0.06 -5.15
C ARG A 55 -1.14 -1.08 -5.87
N VAL A 56 -2.42 -0.76 -6.09
CA VAL A 56 -3.35 -1.65 -6.81
C VAL A 56 -2.77 -2.17 -8.11
N SER A 57 -2.18 -1.29 -8.92
CA SER A 57 -1.57 -1.67 -10.19
C SER A 57 -0.40 -2.65 -10.04
N GLU A 58 0.34 -2.58 -8.93
CA GLU A 58 1.45 -3.49 -8.64
C GLU A 58 0.91 -4.85 -8.15
N VAL A 59 -0.13 -4.84 -7.29
CA VAL A 59 -0.78 -6.06 -6.79
C VAL A 59 -1.47 -6.84 -7.91
N LEU A 60 -2.16 -6.16 -8.83
CA LEU A 60 -2.83 -6.79 -9.97
C LEU A 60 -1.86 -7.38 -11.02
N MET A 61 -0.55 -7.09 -10.90
CA MET A 61 0.48 -7.71 -11.74
C MET A 61 1.06 -8.99 -11.14
N LEU A 62 0.75 -9.30 -9.87
CA LEU A 62 1.25 -10.49 -9.21
C LEU A 62 0.59 -11.76 -9.78
N GLY A 63 1.42 -12.77 -9.99
CA GLY A 63 1.01 -14.12 -10.35
C GLY A 63 1.51 -15.15 -9.36
N LYS A 64 1.15 -16.42 -9.60
CA LYS A 64 1.54 -17.56 -8.76
C LYS A 64 3.05 -17.62 -8.50
N ASP A 65 3.85 -17.42 -9.54
CA ASP A 65 5.32 -17.52 -9.48
C ASP A 65 5.99 -16.44 -8.63
N ASN A 66 5.26 -15.38 -8.27
CA ASN A 66 5.76 -14.38 -7.34
C ASN A 66 5.79 -14.88 -5.89
N PHE A 67 5.16 -16.02 -5.57
CA PHE A 67 5.00 -16.47 -4.19
C PHE A 67 5.76 -17.77 -3.93
N VAL A 68 6.62 -17.75 -2.91
CA VAL A 68 7.38 -18.92 -2.48
C VAL A 68 7.19 -19.11 -0.98
N VAL A 69 6.68 -20.28 -0.59
CA VAL A 69 6.55 -20.64 0.82
C VAL A 69 7.94 -21.01 1.36
N GLN A 70 8.42 -20.26 2.36
CA GLN A 70 9.64 -20.50 3.11
C GLN A 70 9.34 -20.31 4.60
N LYS A 71 8.74 -21.32 5.24
CA LYS A 71 8.23 -21.23 6.61
C LYS A 71 9.28 -20.63 7.58
N PRO A 72 8.89 -19.68 8.45
CA PRO A 72 7.53 -19.23 8.75
C PRO A 72 6.99 -18.13 7.81
N PHE A 73 7.62 -17.90 6.65
CA PHE A 73 7.30 -16.79 5.75
C PHE A 73 6.71 -17.25 4.41
N LEU A 74 5.83 -16.42 3.87
CA LEU A 74 5.46 -16.39 2.46
C LEU A 74 6.31 -15.30 1.79
N VAL A 75 7.28 -15.68 0.98
CA VAL A 75 8.17 -14.73 0.30
C VAL A 75 7.55 -14.28 -1.02
N VAL A 76 7.33 -12.97 -1.15
CA VAL A 76 6.89 -12.35 -2.40
C VAL A 76 8.11 -11.91 -3.18
N LYS A 77 8.44 -12.63 -4.25
CA LYS A 77 9.59 -12.37 -5.13
C LYS A 77 9.21 -11.49 -6.31
N ALA A 78 10.13 -10.61 -6.67
CA ALA A 78 10.07 -9.82 -7.90
C ALA A 78 8.73 -9.07 -8.11
N MET A 79 8.14 -8.54 -7.03
CA MET A 79 6.95 -7.70 -7.14
C MET A 79 7.32 -6.41 -7.90
N PRO A 80 6.63 -6.06 -9.00
CA PRO A 80 6.94 -4.87 -9.76
C PRO A 80 6.64 -3.61 -8.95
N VAL A 81 7.53 -2.63 -9.09
CA VAL A 81 7.45 -1.33 -8.44
C VAL A 81 7.25 -0.27 -9.51
N LEU A 82 6.02 0.22 -9.61
CA LEU A 82 5.62 1.14 -10.66
C LEU A 82 5.97 2.59 -10.29
N LYS A 83 5.77 3.50 -11.25
CA LYS A 83 6.09 4.94 -11.13
C LYS A 83 7.56 5.23 -10.81
N ARG A 84 8.46 4.37 -11.30
CA ARG A 84 9.89 4.62 -11.28
C ARG A 84 10.28 5.35 -12.56
N TYR A 85 10.95 6.47 -12.37
CA TYR A 85 11.47 7.30 -13.44
C TYR A 85 12.95 7.59 -13.16
N SER A 86 13.77 7.60 -14.22
CA SER A 86 15.12 8.16 -14.23
C SER A 86 15.10 9.49 -14.98
N LYS A 87 15.84 10.47 -14.48
CA LYS A 87 16.09 11.73 -15.20
C LYS A 87 17.08 11.42 -16.32
N ILE A 88 16.75 11.79 -17.55
CA ILE A 88 17.59 11.56 -18.75
C ILE A 88 18.02 12.86 -19.41
N GLY A 89 17.60 14.01 -18.87
CA GLY A 89 17.96 15.32 -19.35
C GLY A 89 16.94 16.36 -18.91
N GLU A 90 17.09 17.57 -19.45
CA GLU A 90 16.23 18.70 -19.19
C GLU A 90 15.72 19.28 -20.53
N TYR A 91 14.61 20.02 -20.48
CA TYR A 91 14.15 20.87 -21.58
C TYR A 91 13.51 22.14 -21.00
N VAL A 92 13.55 23.22 -21.77
CA VAL A 92 12.86 24.46 -21.42
C VAL A 92 11.46 24.40 -22.04
N ASP A 93 10.41 24.58 -21.24
CA ASP A 93 9.04 24.68 -21.74
C ASP A 93 8.77 26.06 -22.38
N GLU A 94 7.64 26.20 -23.07
CA GLU A 94 7.24 27.43 -23.78
C GLU A 94 7.18 28.67 -22.85
N ASN A 95 7.13 28.48 -21.54
CA ASN A 95 7.12 29.54 -20.53
C ASN A 95 8.50 29.78 -19.91
N GLY A 96 9.57 29.27 -20.52
CA GLY A 96 10.94 29.42 -20.03
C GLY A 96 11.28 28.54 -18.81
N LYS A 97 10.41 27.61 -18.40
CA LYS A 97 10.69 26.78 -17.21
C LYS A 97 11.43 25.51 -17.58
N VAL A 98 12.51 25.23 -16.84
CA VAL A 98 13.26 23.98 -16.95
C VAL A 98 12.42 22.81 -16.42
N ARG A 99 12.22 21.81 -17.27
CA ARG A 99 11.48 20.58 -17.02
C ARG A 99 12.38 19.37 -17.22
N TRP A 100 12.10 18.30 -16.49
CA TRP A 100 12.87 17.05 -16.58
C TRP A 100 12.35 16.17 -17.71
N LYS A 101 13.24 15.75 -18.61
CA LYS A 101 12.98 14.58 -19.46
C LYS A 101 13.19 13.35 -18.59
N THR A 102 12.18 12.47 -18.55
CA THR A 102 12.23 11.26 -17.73
C THR A 102 11.95 10.01 -18.54
N ARG A 103 12.64 8.91 -18.20
CA ARG A 103 12.39 7.58 -18.75
C ARG A 103 11.77 6.68 -17.68
N LYS A 104 10.76 5.88 -18.02
CA LYS A 104 10.23 4.86 -17.12
C LYS A 104 11.31 3.82 -16.84
N LYS A 105 11.53 3.51 -15.56
CA LYS A 105 12.36 2.41 -15.09
C LYS A 105 11.43 1.33 -14.54
N ILE A 106 11.77 0.07 -14.75
CA ILE A 106 11.09 -1.03 -14.06
C ILE A 106 11.94 -1.33 -12.82
N GLY A 107 11.31 -1.32 -11.65
CA GLY A 107 11.93 -1.77 -10.41
C GLY A 107 11.19 -3.00 -9.91
N TYR A 108 11.87 -3.81 -9.12
CA TYR A 108 11.29 -4.95 -8.44
C TYR A 108 11.64 -4.88 -6.96
N ARG A 109 10.86 -5.55 -6.13
CA ARG A 109 11.17 -5.75 -4.71
C ARG A 109 10.82 -7.17 -4.30
N THR A 110 11.54 -7.68 -3.32
CA THR A 110 11.28 -8.96 -2.67
C THR A 110 11.14 -8.72 -1.19
N PHE A 111 10.13 -9.29 -0.56
CA PHE A 111 9.88 -9.12 0.87
C PHE A 111 9.12 -10.33 1.45
N PRO A 112 9.30 -10.62 2.74
CA PRO A 112 8.56 -11.67 3.43
C PRO A 112 7.20 -11.15 3.94
N ILE A 113 6.23 -12.07 4.02
CA ILE A 113 4.99 -11.94 4.80
C ILE A 113 5.02 -13.04 5.85
N HIS A 114 4.74 -12.73 7.11
CA HIS A 114 4.74 -13.75 8.14
C HIS A 114 3.45 -14.57 8.08
N MET A 115 3.54 -15.90 8.03
CA MET A 115 2.37 -16.74 7.74
C MET A 115 1.32 -16.76 8.87
N ASN A 116 1.70 -16.36 10.09
CA ASN A 116 0.76 -16.22 11.21
C ASN A 116 0.01 -14.88 11.21
N GLU A 117 0.27 -13.97 10.26
CA GLU A 117 -0.53 -12.76 10.13
C GLU A 117 -1.98 -13.14 9.77
N PRO A 118 -3.01 -12.56 10.42
CA PRO A 118 -4.40 -13.00 10.24
C PRO A 118 -4.95 -12.98 8.81
N LEU A 119 -4.35 -12.18 7.92
CA LEU A 119 -4.76 -12.04 6.54
C LEU A 119 -4.02 -13.00 5.59
N CYS A 120 -2.85 -13.49 6.00
CA CYS A 120 -2.04 -14.39 5.17
C CYS A 120 -2.76 -15.69 4.79
N PRO A 121 -3.53 -16.37 5.68
CA PRO A 121 -4.24 -17.60 5.30
C PRO A 121 -5.21 -17.42 4.13
N SER A 122 -6.01 -16.35 4.14
CA SER A 122 -6.96 -16.05 3.04
C SER A 122 -6.26 -15.81 1.70
N LEU A 123 -5.05 -15.24 1.72
CA LEU A 123 -4.24 -15.07 0.52
C LEU A 123 -3.63 -16.40 0.06
N LEU A 124 -3.07 -17.17 0.98
CA LEU A 124 -2.38 -18.43 0.70
C LEU A 124 -3.35 -19.48 0.13
N GLU A 125 -4.52 -19.66 0.75
CA GLU A 125 -5.56 -20.59 0.28
C GLU A 125 -5.96 -20.31 -1.18
N TYR A 126 -6.09 -19.02 -1.54
CA TYR A 126 -6.42 -18.63 -2.89
C TYR A 126 -5.25 -18.86 -3.86
N ILE A 127 -4.02 -18.52 -3.45
CA ILE A 127 -2.81 -18.77 -4.23
C ILE A 127 -2.66 -20.27 -4.55
N ASP A 128 -2.99 -21.16 -3.63
CA ASP A 128 -2.86 -22.61 -3.81
C ASP A 128 -3.85 -23.18 -4.83
N LYS A 129 -4.95 -22.47 -5.11
CA LYS A 129 -5.91 -22.82 -6.17
C LYS A 129 -5.47 -22.34 -7.56
N ILE A 130 -4.53 -21.42 -7.64
CA ILE A 130 -4.00 -20.90 -8.91
C ILE A 130 -2.87 -21.83 -9.39
N LYS A 131 -3.07 -22.45 -10.55
CA LYS A 131 -2.04 -23.27 -11.21
C LYS A 131 -0.91 -22.42 -11.76
N GLU A 132 -1.24 -21.38 -12.52
CA GLU A 132 -0.29 -20.50 -13.19
C GLU A 132 -0.91 -19.12 -13.48
N GLY A 133 -0.07 -18.15 -13.84
CA GLY A 133 -0.51 -16.83 -14.28
C GLY A 133 -0.92 -15.89 -13.14
N LYS A 134 -1.72 -14.87 -13.48
CA LYS A 134 -2.10 -13.78 -12.57
C LYS A 134 -3.05 -14.25 -11.48
N LEU A 135 -2.89 -13.71 -10.26
CA LEU A 135 -3.83 -13.96 -9.16
C LEU A 135 -5.20 -13.33 -9.42
N PHE A 136 -5.22 -12.10 -9.94
CA PHE A 136 -6.44 -11.30 -10.05
C PHE A 136 -6.68 -10.81 -11.48
N HIS A 137 -7.81 -11.23 -12.05
CA HIS A 137 -8.26 -10.84 -13.38
C HIS A 137 -9.31 -9.72 -13.31
N ILE A 138 -8.96 -8.62 -12.63
CA ILE A 138 -9.87 -7.48 -12.40
C ILE A 138 -9.19 -6.15 -12.67
N GLY A 139 -9.98 -5.14 -13.04
CA GLY A 139 -9.49 -3.79 -13.29
C GLY A 139 -9.37 -2.95 -12.01
N ARG A 140 -8.49 -1.93 -12.04
CA ARG A 140 -8.29 -0.98 -10.91
C ARG A 140 -9.58 -0.31 -10.44
N THR A 141 -10.46 0.03 -11.37
CA THR A 141 -11.76 0.66 -11.06
C THR A 141 -12.65 -0.30 -10.26
N GLN A 142 -12.65 -1.58 -10.62
CA GLN A 142 -13.41 -2.59 -9.90
C GLN A 142 -12.83 -2.83 -8.51
N VAL A 143 -11.50 -2.91 -8.37
CA VAL A 143 -10.84 -2.97 -7.05
C VAL A 143 -11.29 -1.80 -6.17
N TYR A 144 -11.28 -0.58 -6.71
CA TYR A 144 -11.77 0.58 -5.98
C TYR A 144 -13.23 0.41 -5.54
N ARG A 145 -14.14 -0.01 -6.44
CA ARG A 145 -15.55 -0.25 -6.09
C ARG A 145 -15.73 -1.32 -5.01
N ILE A 146 -14.98 -2.42 -5.07
CA ILE A 146 -14.99 -3.47 -4.05
C ILE A 146 -14.58 -2.87 -2.70
N VAL A 147 -13.41 -2.24 -2.63
CA VAL A 147 -12.89 -1.62 -1.40
C VAL A 147 -13.89 -0.61 -0.82
N ARG A 148 -14.50 0.23 -1.67
CA ARG A 148 -15.47 1.25 -1.25
C ARG A 148 -16.83 0.69 -0.82
N SER A 149 -17.18 -0.52 -1.28
CA SER A 149 -18.39 -1.21 -0.86
C SER A 149 -18.23 -1.84 0.54
N LEU A 150 -17.00 -2.15 0.96
CA LEU A 150 -16.71 -2.69 2.29
C LEU A 150 -16.74 -1.59 3.35
N ASP A 151 -16.17 -0.43 3.03
CA ASP A 151 -16.23 0.78 3.85
C ASP A 151 -16.03 2.04 2.97
N THR A 152 -16.87 3.05 3.17
CA THR A 152 -16.85 4.30 2.41
C THR A 152 -15.79 5.29 2.89
N ASN A 153 -14.92 4.93 3.82
CA ASN A 153 -13.79 5.74 4.28
C ASN A 153 -12.44 5.19 3.81
N ILE A 154 -12.39 3.93 3.41
CA ILE A 154 -11.16 3.30 2.93
C ILE A 154 -11.01 3.42 1.40
N PHE A 155 -9.80 3.20 0.91
CA PHE A 155 -9.44 3.20 -0.51
C PHE A 155 -8.19 2.34 -0.69
N PRO A 156 -7.86 1.86 -1.89
CA PRO A 156 -6.81 0.85 -1.99
C PRO A 156 -5.42 1.26 -1.48
N HIS A 157 -5.06 2.53 -1.58
CA HIS A 157 -3.79 3.03 -1.04
C HIS A 157 -3.79 3.15 0.50
N TRP A 158 -4.95 3.10 1.14
CA TRP A 158 -5.08 3.03 2.60
C TRP A 158 -4.46 1.74 3.14
N PHE A 159 -4.65 0.59 2.48
CA PHE A 159 -4.02 -0.68 2.90
C PHE A 159 -2.49 -0.62 2.92
N ARG A 160 -1.88 0.09 1.96
CA ARG A 160 -0.43 0.32 1.95
C ARG A 160 0.03 1.10 3.19
N ALA A 161 -0.70 2.15 3.54
CA ALA A 161 -0.39 2.95 4.73
C ALA A 161 -0.58 2.11 6.00
N GLN A 162 -1.66 1.32 6.08
CA GLN A 162 -1.90 0.40 7.19
C GLN A 162 -0.80 -0.65 7.34
N ARG A 163 -0.33 -1.25 6.24
CA ARG A 163 0.81 -2.18 6.27
C ARG A 163 2.07 -1.52 6.79
N ALA A 164 2.37 -0.30 6.35
CA ALA A 164 3.54 0.44 6.84
C ALA A 164 3.44 0.72 8.35
N SER A 165 2.29 1.19 8.82
CA SER A 165 2.05 1.43 10.24
C SER A 165 2.09 0.14 11.08
N GLN A 166 1.57 -0.97 10.56
CA GLN A 166 1.61 -2.27 11.22
C GLN A 166 3.05 -2.78 11.35
N LEU A 167 3.84 -2.72 10.26
CA LEU A 167 5.25 -3.13 10.27
C LEU A 167 6.06 -2.32 11.29
N ALA A 168 5.84 -1.00 11.34
CA ALA A 168 6.47 -0.15 12.34
C ALA A 168 6.03 -0.49 13.77
N LEU A 169 4.72 -0.68 14.01
CA LEU A 169 4.17 -0.88 15.34
C LEU A 169 4.47 -2.26 15.94
N GLU A 170 4.28 -3.32 15.17
CA GLU A 170 4.32 -4.70 15.67
C GLU A 170 5.70 -5.35 15.46
N TYR A 171 6.32 -5.11 14.30
CA TYR A 171 7.65 -5.66 13.99
C TYR A 171 8.79 -4.71 14.36
N GLY A 172 8.49 -3.44 14.66
CA GLY A 172 9.49 -2.46 15.06
C GLY A 172 10.31 -1.89 13.90
N PHE A 173 9.83 -2.04 12.65
CA PHE A 173 10.52 -1.57 11.46
C PHE A 173 10.85 -0.08 11.56
N ASP A 174 12.09 0.26 11.28
CA ASP A 174 12.55 1.63 11.21
C ASP A 174 12.40 2.24 9.80
N VAL A 175 12.96 3.43 9.61
CA VAL A 175 12.91 4.15 8.33
C VAL A 175 13.58 3.35 7.21
N HIS A 176 14.70 2.69 7.48
CA HIS A 176 15.46 1.92 6.50
C HIS A 176 14.72 0.62 6.15
N ASP A 177 14.20 -0.09 7.15
CA ASP A 177 13.40 -1.31 6.93
C ASP A 177 12.18 -1.02 6.05
N LEU A 178 11.46 0.08 6.33
CA LEU A 178 10.32 0.50 5.52
C LEU A 178 10.74 0.93 4.11
N ILE A 179 11.89 1.57 3.95
CA ILE A 179 12.43 1.91 2.63
C ILE A 179 12.69 0.66 1.83
N ASP A 180 13.32 -0.36 2.42
CA ASP A 180 13.63 -1.60 1.74
C ASP A 180 12.38 -2.39 1.42
N PHE A 181 11.47 -2.56 2.40
CA PHE A 181 10.21 -3.25 2.22
C PHE A 181 9.37 -2.59 1.11
N PHE A 182 9.20 -1.26 1.13
CA PHE A 182 8.36 -0.53 0.17
C PHE A 182 9.08 -0.07 -1.09
N ASN A 183 10.40 -0.26 -1.15
CA ASN A 183 11.32 0.33 -2.11
C ASN A 183 11.10 1.86 -2.24
N TRP A 184 10.83 2.59 -1.15
CA TRP A 184 10.52 4.03 -1.24
C TRP A 184 11.74 4.86 -1.61
N LYS A 185 11.55 5.91 -2.42
CA LYS A 185 12.62 6.88 -2.75
C LYS A 185 12.68 8.06 -1.76
N SER A 186 11.57 8.34 -1.08
CA SER A 186 11.45 9.48 -0.20
C SER A 186 11.57 9.02 1.25
N LEU A 187 12.61 9.50 1.92
CA LEU A 187 12.80 9.33 3.37
C LEU A 187 11.63 9.91 4.15
N GLN A 188 11.05 11.05 3.70
CA GLN A 188 9.92 11.69 4.39
C GLN A 188 8.69 10.78 4.49
N THR A 189 8.41 9.99 3.44
CA THR A 189 7.31 9.03 3.48
C THR A 189 7.57 7.92 4.49
N ALA A 190 8.80 7.42 4.57
CA ALA A 190 9.18 6.41 5.55
C ALA A 190 9.13 6.96 6.98
N ILE A 191 9.63 8.18 7.20
CA ILE A 191 9.59 8.89 8.49
C ILE A 191 8.16 9.05 8.99
N HIS A 192 7.20 9.35 8.10
CA HIS A 192 5.80 9.52 8.51
C HIS A 192 5.25 8.24 9.17
N TYR A 193 5.55 7.07 8.61
CA TYR A 193 5.06 5.79 9.15
C TYR A 193 5.94 5.20 10.25
N SER A 194 7.23 5.53 10.29
CA SER A 194 8.15 5.05 11.34
C SER A 194 7.96 5.80 12.66
N ARG A 195 7.26 6.94 12.67
CA ARG A 195 6.91 7.67 13.89
C ARG A 195 5.96 6.83 14.73
N MET A 196 6.53 6.10 15.67
CA MET A 196 5.80 5.34 16.67
C MET A 196 5.09 6.33 17.59
N GLY A 197 3.75 6.29 17.64
CA GLY A 197 3.00 6.92 18.72
C GLY A 197 3.38 6.32 20.08
N TRP A 198 2.83 6.85 21.18
CA TRP A 198 3.19 6.44 22.54
C TRP A 198 3.13 4.90 22.76
N LYS A 199 2.22 4.19 22.10
CA LYS A 199 2.11 2.71 22.15
C LYS A 199 3.36 2.02 21.62
N GLY A 200 3.91 2.49 20.51
CA GLY A 200 5.11 1.90 19.92
C GLY A 200 6.36 2.21 20.74
N LEU A 201 6.43 3.40 21.35
CA LEU A 201 7.47 3.74 22.33
C LEU A 201 7.38 2.82 23.56
N ALA A 202 6.19 2.65 24.14
CA ALA A 202 5.98 1.75 25.28
C ALA A 202 6.37 0.30 24.96
N ASN A 203 6.05 -0.20 23.75
CA ASN A 203 6.46 -1.54 23.31
C ASN A 203 7.98 -1.68 23.18
N LYS A 204 8.69 -0.66 22.68
CA LYS A 204 10.16 -0.68 22.63
C LYS A 204 10.80 -0.67 24.01
N MET A 205 10.20 0.03 24.97
CA MET A 205 10.69 0.07 26.36
C MET A 205 10.44 -1.22 27.16
N ARG A 206 9.62 -2.15 26.63
CA ARG A 206 9.38 -3.47 27.22
C ARG A 206 10.41 -4.53 26.78
N ARG A 207 11.24 -4.22 25.79
CA ARG A 207 12.35 -5.07 25.33
C ARG A 207 13.62 -4.68 26.07
#